data_AF-A0A1F3FMR4-F1
#
_entry.id   AF-A0A1F3FMR4-F1
#
_cell.length_a   1.000
_cell.length_b   1.000
_cell.length_c   1.000
_cell.angle_alpha   90.00
_cell.angle_beta   90.00
_cell.angle_gamma   90.00
#
_symmetry.space_group_name_H-M   'P 1'
#
loop_
_entity.id
_entity.type
_entity.pdbx_description
1 polymer ?
#
loop_
_entity_poly.entity_id
_entity_poly.type
_entity_poly.pdbx_seq_one_letter_code
_entity_poly.pdbx_strand_id
1 'polypeptide(L)'
;MLLGEVDTNKVFFNSKINNKFNIGDSRYSSFSISKSTVSSRYYPAFGVSIPLMRINVLNHNVDFIINALNYNDMKMGIGGFTLYTTEYHVNGNLQISITNNLAISLGKGHTSHHLLDDAIIEEKMTPNNFVKDFYNAYLIYYNQKYKSSIYGGYSYIFHYLVDKNIGAKGNLILGFNINYLSKKHYDLYLASDLKFKEEHDFKSSVNIQTGIAINKKIRFAVNYYNGYSENGQYFGKYINEFFFGTYIDAF
;
A
#
# COMPACT_ATOMS: atom_id res chain seq x y z
N MET A 1 23.43 33.39 -17.92
CA MET A 1 22.52 32.80 -16.92
C MET A 1 22.87 31.32 -16.87
N LEU A 2 23.73 30.96 -15.93
CA LEU A 2 24.46 29.69 -15.92
C LEU A 2 23.51 28.53 -15.63
N LEU A 3 23.27 27.71 -16.66
CA LEU A 3 22.78 26.35 -16.51
C LEU A 3 23.83 25.59 -15.69
N GLY A 4 23.49 25.26 -14.45
CA GLY A 4 24.36 24.47 -13.59
C GLY A 4 24.60 23.11 -14.24
N GLU A 5 25.87 22.78 -14.44
CA GLU A 5 26.32 21.45 -14.88
C GLU A 5 25.73 20.39 -13.94
N VAL A 6 24.96 19.45 -14.51
CA VAL A 6 24.59 18.22 -13.82
C VAL A 6 25.88 17.39 -13.74
N ASP A 7 26.49 17.36 -12.57
CA ASP A 7 27.64 16.51 -12.26
C ASP A 7 27.23 15.03 -12.40
N THR A 8 27.44 14.47 -13.59
CA THR A 8 27.05 13.10 -13.99
C THR A 8 27.82 12.02 -13.24
N ASN A 9 28.83 12.39 -12.43
CA ASN A 9 29.62 11.48 -11.60
C ASN A 9 28.96 11.11 -10.25
N LYS A 10 27.70 11.51 -10.02
CA LYS A 10 26.95 11.19 -8.78
C LYS A 10 25.67 10.38 -9.00
N VAL A 11 25.55 9.67 -10.11
CA VAL A 11 24.52 8.62 -10.26
C VAL A 11 25.01 7.36 -9.53
N PHE A 12 24.80 7.32 -8.21
CA PHE A 12 25.12 6.12 -7.43
C PHE A 12 23.99 5.09 -7.61
N PHE A 13 24.28 4.01 -8.32
CA PHE A 13 23.54 2.73 -8.23
C PHE A 13 23.89 2.03 -6.91
N ASN A 14 23.58 2.67 -5.78
CA ASN A 14 23.82 2.09 -4.46
C ASN A 14 22.58 2.34 -3.60
N SER A 15 21.57 1.51 -3.80
CA SER A 15 20.22 1.73 -3.28
C SER A 15 20.06 1.32 -1.82
N LYS A 16 20.72 2.03 -0.90
CA LYS A 16 20.19 2.16 0.46
C LYS A 16 19.23 3.34 0.46
N ILE A 17 17.97 3.09 0.04
CA ILE A 17 16.87 4.04 0.23
C ILE A 17 16.77 4.37 1.72
N ASN A 18 16.38 5.61 2.03
CA ASN A 18 15.94 5.97 3.36
C ASN A 18 14.58 5.28 3.61
N ASN A 19 14.56 4.02 4.08
CA ASN A 19 13.34 3.28 4.45
C ASN A 19 12.52 3.95 5.57
N LYS A 20 12.89 5.17 5.98
CA LYS A 20 12.24 6.00 7.00
C LYS A 20 10.94 6.64 6.53
N PHE A 21 10.78 6.86 5.23
CA PHE A 21 9.64 7.57 4.65
C PHE A 21 8.66 6.62 3.94
N ASN A 22 8.45 5.43 4.49
CA ASN A 22 7.44 4.51 3.96
C ASN A 22 6.03 4.93 4.39
N ILE A 23 5.12 4.95 3.41
CA ILE A 23 3.68 5.07 3.64
C ILE A 23 3.19 3.70 4.12
N GLY A 24 2.42 3.70 5.21
CA GLY A 24 2.00 2.49 5.91
C GLY A 24 0.89 1.72 5.21
N ASP A 25 1.05 1.35 3.94
CA ASP A 25 0.17 0.35 3.34
C ASP A 25 0.71 -1.06 3.66
N SER A 26 0.05 -1.70 4.62
CA SER A 26 0.36 -3.04 5.12
C SER A 26 0.49 -4.13 4.05
N ARG A 27 0.02 -3.88 2.82
CA ARG A 27 0.03 -4.85 1.72
C ARG A 27 1.36 -4.93 0.97
N TYR A 28 2.24 -3.93 1.07
CA TYR A 28 3.54 -3.93 0.37
C TYR A 28 4.65 -4.72 1.10
N SER A 29 4.28 -5.80 1.79
CA SER A 29 5.24 -6.82 2.21
C SER A 29 5.69 -7.65 1.02
N SER A 30 6.88 -8.23 1.04
CA SER A 30 7.33 -9.17 -0.01
C SER A 30 6.39 -10.34 -0.18
N PHE A 31 5.91 -10.85 0.94
CA PHE A 31 4.84 -11.82 0.97
C PHE A 31 3.98 -11.57 2.20
N SER A 32 2.67 -11.71 2.06
CA SER A 32 1.79 -11.85 3.21
C SER A 32 0.70 -12.86 2.93
N ILE A 33 0.16 -13.40 4.01
CA ILE A 33 -1.10 -14.12 4.00
C ILE A 33 -1.91 -13.64 5.20
N SER A 34 -3.15 -13.25 4.94
CA SER A 34 -4.08 -12.87 5.99
C SER A 34 -5.37 -13.68 5.90
N LYS A 35 -5.99 -13.97 7.05
CA LYS A 35 -7.22 -14.73 7.15
C LYS A 35 -8.30 -13.87 7.81
N SER A 36 -9.46 -13.77 7.18
CA SER A 36 -10.64 -13.14 7.79
C SER A 36 -11.11 -13.98 8.98
N THR A 37 -11.48 -13.31 10.07
CA THR A 37 -11.97 -13.95 11.30
C THR A 37 -13.40 -14.46 11.19
N VAL A 38 -14.16 -13.96 10.22
CA VAL A 38 -15.60 -14.24 10.06
C VAL A 38 -15.91 -15.04 8.80
N SER A 39 -14.91 -15.35 7.97
CA SER A 39 -15.10 -16.11 6.74
C SER A 39 -14.00 -17.16 6.51
N SER A 40 -14.24 -18.06 5.56
CA SER A 40 -13.23 -19.03 5.10
C SER A 40 -12.24 -18.41 4.10
N ARG A 41 -12.19 -17.08 3.99
CA ARG A 41 -11.34 -16.37 3.03
C ARG A 41 -9.93 -16.10 3.55
N TYR A 42 -9.00 -16.18 2.63
CA TYR A 42 -7.57 -15.95 2.79
C TYR A 42 -7.12 -14.96 1.73
N TYR A 43 -6.20 -14.07 2.09
CA TYR A 43 -5.76 -12.99 1.24
C TYR A 43 -4.24 -12.99 1.17
N PRO A 44 -3.65 -13.81 0.27
CA PRO A 44 -2.23 -13.74 0.01
C PRO A 44 -1.90 -12.52 -0.84
N ALA A 45 -0.78 -11.88 -0.55
CA ALA A 45 -0.29 -10.76 -1.32
C ALA A 45 1.23 -10.82 -1.52
N PHE A 46 1.68 -10.39 -2.69
CA PHE A 46 3.09 -10.33 -3.08
C PHE A 46 3.41 -8.91 -3.51
N GLY A 47 4.23 -8.23 -2.73
CA GLY A 47 4.63 -6.85 -2.97
C GLY A 47 6.11 -6.74 -3.28
N VAL A 48 6.49 -5.71 -4.01
CA VAL A 48 7.89 -5.29 -4.13
C VAL A 48 7.95 -3.78 -4.21
N SER A 49 8.95 -3.20 -3.54
CA SER A 49 9.30 -1.79 -3.64
C SER A 49 10.76 -1.71 -4.06
N ILE A 50 11.00 -1.21 -5.27
CA ILE A 50 12.31 -1.20 -5.91
C ILE A 50 12.78 0.25 -6.05
N PRO A 51 13.85 0.66 -5.34
CA PRO A 51 14.64 1.82 -5.74
C PRO A 51 15.14 1.66 -7.16
N LEU A 52 14.87 2.64 -8.00
CA LEU A 52 15.54 2.73 -9.29
C LEU A 52 16.80 3.57 -9.19
N MET A 53 16.69 4.77 -8.64
CA MET A 53 17.81 5.70 -8.55
C MET A 53 17.60 6.74 -7.44
N ARG A 54 18.71 7.27 -6.94
CA ARG A 54 18.76 8.45 -6.10
C ARG A 54 19.58 9.52 -6.80
N ILE A 55 19.03 10.72 -6.91
CA ILE A 55 19.77 11.91 -7.36
C ILE A 55 19.78 12.96 -6.25
N ASN A 56 20.84 13.76 -6.19
CA ASN A 56 20.93 14.90 -5.29
C ASN A 56 20.74 16.18 -6.11
N VAL A 57 19.70 16.95 -5.79
CA VAL A 57 19.36 18.21 -6.46
C VAL A 57 19.26 19.30 -5.40
N LEU A 58 20.10 20.32 -5.48
CA LEU A 58 20.08 21.47 -4.58
C LEU A 58 20.11 21.06 -3.08
N ASN A 59 20.94 20.08 -2.72
CA ASN A 59 21.05 19.49 -1.37
C ASN A 59 19.85 18.63 -0.93
N HIS A 60 18.88 18.36 -1.81
CA HIS A 60 17.78 17.44 -1.55
C HIS A 60 18.04 16.09 -2.22
N ASN A 61 17.78 15.01 -1.48
CA ASN A 61 17.79 13.67 -2.06
C ASN A 61 16.42 13.40 -2.69
N VAL A 62 16.44 13.03 -3.97
CA VAL A 62 15.26 12.62 -4.73
C VAL A 62 15.41 11.14 -5.07
N ASP A 63 14.51 10.33 -4.52
CA ASP A 63 14.46 8.88 -4.70
C ASP A 63 13.35 8.52 -5.70
N PHE A 64 13.70 7.78 -6.75
CA PHE A 64 12.76 7.22 -7.71
C PHE A 64 12.48 5.77 -7.33
N ILE A 65 11.22 5.45 -7.08
CA ILE A 65 10.79 4.17 -6.51
C ILE A 65 9.66 3.62 -7.37
N ILE A 66 9.75 2.35 -7.77
CA ILE A 66 8.61 1.61 -8.32
C ILE A 66 8.09 0.67 -7.24
N ASN A 67 6.78 0.64 -7.03
CA ASN A 67 6.14 -0.43 -6.29
C ASN A 67 5.21 -1.22 -7.19
N ALA A 68 5.16 -2.52 -6.95
CA ALA A 68 4.18 -3.42 -7.52
C ALA A 68 3.62 -4.29 -6.41
N LEU A 69 2.33 -4.58 -6.49
CA LEU A 69 1.61 -5.42 -5.54
C LEU A 69 0.64 -6.28 -6.33
N ASN A 70 0.67 -7.58 -6.04
CA ASN A 70 -0.35 -8.52 -6.42
C ASN A 70 -1.10 -8.94 -5.15
N TYR A 71 -2.41 -8.73 -5.11
CA TYR A 71 -3.27 -9.10 -3.99
C TYR A 71 -4.33 -10.08 -4.45
N ASN A 72 -4.57 -11.12 -3.67
CA ASN A 72 -5.44 -12.23 -4.04
C ASN A 72 -6.52 -12.45 -2.99
N ASP A 73 -7.68 -12.93 -3.42
CA ASP A 73 -8.75 -13.42 -2.55
C ASP A 73 -8.95 -14.90 -2.84
N MET A 74 -8.75 -15.74 -1.83
CA MET A 74 -8.89 -17.18 -1.91
C MET A 74 -9.92 -17.67 -0.90
N LYS A 75 -10.68 -18.69 -1.25
CA LYS A 75 -11.60 -19.38 -0.33
C LYS A 75 -11.09 -20.79 -0.06
N MET A 76 -11.05 -21.17 1.21
CA MET A 76 -10.76 -22.55 1.59
C MET A 76 -12.04 -23.39 1.54
N GLY A 77 -12.03 -24.46 0.74
CA GLY A 77 -13.11 -25.43 0.59
C GLY A 77 -12.65 -26.86 0.93
N ILE A 78 -13.53 -27.84 0.69
CA ILE A 78 -13.32 -29.26 1.06
C ILE A 78 -12.16 -29.90 0.27
N GLY A 79 -11.80 -29.35 -0.90
CA GLY A 79 -10.73 -29.86 -1.78
C GLY A 79 -9.45 -29.02 -1.83
N GLY A 80 -9.37 -27.89 -1.12
CA GLY A 80 -8.21 -26.99 -1.17
C GLY A 80 -8.59 -25.51 -1.19
N PHE A 81 -7.69 -24.69 -1.72
CA PHE A 81 -7.91 -23.26 -1.92
C PHE A 81 -8.35 -22.99 -3.35
N THR A 82 -9.45 -22.27 -3.51
CA THR A 82 -9.88 -21.72 -4.79
C THR A 82 -9.52 -20.23 -4.84
N LEU A 83 -8.90 -19.78 -5.92
CA LEU A 83 -8.53 -18.37 -6.12
C LEU A 83 -9.66 -17.63 -6.84
N TYR A 84 -10.20 -16.59 -6.24
CA TYR A 84 -11.38 -15.89 -6.76
C TYR A 84 -11.02 -14.64 -7.52
N THR A 85 -10.19 -13.79 -6.92
CA THR A 85 -9.82 -12.51 -7.53
C THR A 85 -8.33 -12.31 -7.43
N THR A 86 -7.80 -11.66 -8.46
CA THR A 86 -6.42 -11.18 -8.48
C THR A 86 -6.41 -9.70 -8.82
N GLU A 87 -5.70 -8.94 -8.01
CA GLU A 87 -5.62 -7.49 -8.07
C GLU A 87 -4.17 -7.07 -8.26
N TYR A 88 -3.94 -6.19 -9.22
CA TYR A 88 -2.62 -5.65 -9.53
C TYR A 88 -2.61 -4.18 -9.20
N HIS A 89 -1.62 -3.74 -8.42
CA HIS A 89 -1.33 -2.34 -8.19
C HIS A 89 0.11 -2.07 -8.60
N VAL A 90 0.34 -1.04 -9.39
CA VAL A 90 1.69 -0.60 -9.77
C VAL A 90 1.75 0.92 -9.65
N ASN A 91 2.78 1.45 -9.02
CA ASN A 91 3.01 2.89 -8.99
C ASN A 91 4.49 3.26 -9.02
N GLY A 92 4.79 4.33 -9.75
CA GLY A 92 6.07 5.03 -9.69
C GLY A 92 5.95 6.23 -8.76
N ASN A 93 6.92 6.42 -7.86
CA ASN A 93 6.96 7.52 -6.93
C ASN A 93 8.31 8.25 -6.99
N LEU A 94 8.24 9.56 -6.81
CA LEU A 94 9.33 10.49 -6.57
C LEU A 94 9.25 10.92 -5.10
N GLN A 95 10.22 10.52 -4.31
CA GLN A 95 10.32 10.90 -2.90
C GLN A 95 11.43 11.94 -2.71
N ILE A 96 11.04 13.14 -2.29
CA ILE A 96 11.92 14.29 -2.11
C ILE A 96 12.12 14.53 -0.61
N SER A 97 13.34 14.33 -0.13
CA SER A 97 13.70 14.64 1.26
C SER A 97 13.87 16.15 1.44
N ILE A 98 12.91 16.79 2.12
CA ILE A 98 12.94 18.22 2.43
C ILE A 98 13.89 18.48 3.61
N THR A 99 13.79 17.63 4.64
CA THR A 99 14.70 17.62 5.78
C THR A 99 15.04 16.18 6.16
N ASN A 100 15.83 15.98 7.21
CA ASN A 100 16.10 14.65 7.76
C ASN A 100 14.86 13.91 8.26
N ASN A 101 13.76 14.63 8.51
CA ASN A 101 12.53 14.11 9.12
C ASN A 101 11.28 14.41 8.29
N LEU A 102 11.39 15.08 7.14
CA LEU A 102 10.25 15.47 6.32
C LEU A 102 10.53 15.14 4.86
N ALA A 103 9.58 14.47 4.22
CA ALA A 103 9.63 14.17 2.79
C ALA A 103 8.29 14.45 2.12
N ILE A 104 8.35 14.76 0.83
CA ILE A 104 7.20 14.80 -0.07
C ILE A 104 7.31 13.59 -0.99
N SER A 105 6.21 12.86 -1.19
CA SER A 105 6.14 11.76 -2.15
C SER A 105 5.09 12.11 -3.20
N LEU A 106 5.50 12.15 -4.47
CA LEU A 106 4.61 12.35 -5.61
C LEU A 106 4.64 11.10 -6.46
N GLY A 107 3.52 10.67 -7.02
CA GLY A 107 3.50 9.43 -7.78
C GLY A 107 2.37 9.33 -8.76
N LYS A 108 2.51 8.36 -9.66
CA LYS A 108 1.50 7.93 -10.62
C LYS A 108 1.37 6.43 -10.52
N GLY A 109 0.15 5.92 -10.54
CA GLY A 109 -0.09 4.50 -10.48
C GLY A 109 -1.32 4.05 -11.25
N HIS A 110 -1.41 2.73 -11.34
CA HIS A 110 -2.47 1.97 -11.97
C HIS A 110 -2.92 0.88 -11.01
N THR A 111 -4.21 0.56 -11.04
CA THR A 111 -4.79 -0.58 -10.38
C THR A 111 -5.79 -1.23 -11.31
N SER A 112 -5.72 -2.54 -11.44
CA SER A 112 -6.65 -3.35 -12.24
C SER A 112 -6.95 -4.65 -11.52
N HIS A 113 -8.20 -5.08 -11.64
CA HIS A 113 -8.67 -6.29 -10.97
C HIS A 113 -9.27 -7.26 -11.97
N HIS A 114 -9.10 -8.54 -11.66
CA HIS A 114 -9.53 -9.63 -12.51
C HIS A 114 -10.25 -10.67 -11.65
N LEU A 115 -11.49 -10.97 -12.02
CA LEU A 115 -12.20 -12.15 -11.55
C LEU A 115 -11.65 -13.37 -12.29
N LEU A 116 -11.38 -14.46 -11.58
CA LEU A 116 -10.91 -15.69 -12.19
C LEU A 116 -12.06 -16.66 -12.49
N ASP A 117 -11.80 -17.58 -13.42
CA ASP A 117 -12.79 -18.54 -13.93
C ASP A 117 -13.45 -19.36 -12.82
N ASP A 118 -12.69 -19.77 -11.80
CA ASP A 118 -13.21 -20.56 -10.68
C ASP A 118 -14.29 -19.80 -9.90
N ALA A 119 -14.15 -18.47 -9.71
CA ALA A 119 -15.18 -17.68 -9.04
C ALA A 119 -16.45 -17.52 -9.89
N ILE A 120 -16.31 -17.49 -11.22
CA ILE A 120 -17.44 -17.44 -12.14
C ILE A 120 -18.21 -18.77 -12.08
N ILE A 121 -17.50 -19.90 -12.08
CA ILE A 121 -18.09 -21.23 -12.14
C ILE A 121 -18.67 -21.65 -10.77
N GLU A 122 -17.91 -21.50 -9.69
CA GLU A 122 -18.29 -22.02 -8.37
C GLU A 122 -19.26 -21.09 -7.63
N GLU A 123 -19.03 -19.77 -7.66
CA GLU A 123 -19.82 -18.80 -6.90
C GLU A 123 -20.80 -18.02 -7.78
N LYS A 124 -20.84 -18.29 -9.08
CA LYS A 124 -21.70 -17.59 -10.05
C LYS A 124 -21.51 -16.07 -10.00
N MET A 125 -20.27 -15.64 -9.74
CA MET A 125 -19.92 -14.23 -9.71
C MET A 125 -19.84 -13.67 -11.13
N THR A 126 -20.38 -12.47 -11.32
CA THR A 126 -20.21 -11.72 -12.57
C THR A 126 -18.92 -10.90 -12.49
N PRO A 127 -18.01 -11.01 -13.47
CA PRO A 127 -16.83 -10.15 -13.54
C PRO A 127 -17.25 -8.69 -13.61
N ASN A 128 -16.55 -7.84 -12.89
CA ASN A 128 -16.63 -6.41 -13.13
C ASN A 128 -15.34 -5.88 -13.75
N ASN A 129 -15.48 -4.86 -14.61
CA ASN A 129 -14.32 -4.21 -15.20
C ASN A 129 -13.89 -3.07 -14.27
N PHE A 130 -12.91 -3.36 -13.41
CA PHE A 130 -12.40 -2.40 -12.44
C PHE A 130 -10.99 -1.94 -12.80
N VAL A 131 -10.85 -0.63 -13.02
CA VAL A 131 -9.56 0.02 -13.30
C VAL A 131 -9.49 1.38 -12.61
N LYS A 132 -8.33 1.71 -12.04
CA LYS A 132 -7.99 3.04 -11.52
C LYS A 132 -6.63 3.48 -12.01
N ASP A 133 -6.55 4.61 -12.70
CA ASP A 133 -5.31 5.35 -12.88
C ASP A 133 -5.32 6.61 -12.01
N PHE A 134 -4.22 6.86 -11.31
CA PHE A 134 -4.18 7.91 -10.31
C PHE A 134 -2.84 8.62 -10.25
N TYR A 135 -2.89 9.87 -9.78
CA TYR A 135 -1.76 10.60 -9.22
C TYR A 135 -1.90 10.63 -7.71
N ASN A 136 -0.79 10.59 -6.99
CA ASN A 136 -0.77 10.74 -5.54
C ASN A 136 0.26 11.79 -5.11
N ALA A 137 -0.03 12.42 -3.98
CA ALA A 137 0.87 13.37 -3.33
C ALA A 137 0.75 13.21 -1.81
N TYR A 138 1.85 12.97 -1.13
CA TYR A 138 1.91 12.79 0.31
C TYR A 138 2.98 13.66 0.95
N LEU A 139 2.69 14.16 2.14
CA LEU A 139 3.65 14.68 3.08
C LEU A 139 3.90 13.63 4.15
N ILE A 140 5.18 13.32 4.41
CA ILE A 140 5.59 12.25 5.32
C ILE A 140 6.54 12.85 6.35
N TYR A 141 6.17 12.76 7.62
CA TYR A 141 7.02 13.14 8.74
C TYR A 141 7.52 11.90 9.48
N TYR A 142 8.82 11.81 9.70
CA TYR A 142 9.48 10.74 10.45
C TYR A 142 10.06 11.26 11.76
N ASN A 143 9.60 10.71 12.88
CA ASN A 143 10.15 10.98 14.20
C ASN A 143 11.23 9.94 14.53
N GLN A 144 12.49 10.39 14.57
CA GLN A 144 13.63 9.51 14.86
C GLN A 144 13.62 8.94 16.29
N LYS A 145 13.12 9.71 17.27
CA LYS A 145 13.11 9.32 18.69
C LYS A 145 12.18 8.13 18.91
N TYR A 146 11.00 8.16 18.30
CA TYR A 146 9.97 7.13 18.47
C TYR A 146 9.94 6.11 17.33
N LYS A 147 10.85 6.23 16.35
CA LYS A 147 10.87 5.42 15.12
C LYS A 147 9.48 5.31 14.50
N SER A 148 8.80 6.45 14.41
CA SER A 148 7.41 6.55 13.98
C SER A 148 7.29 7.45 12.76
N SER A 149 6.32 7.18 11.90
CA SER A 149 5.94 8.05 10.80
C SER A 149 4.49 8.48 10.93
N ILE A 150 4.21 9.70 10.49
CA ILE A 150 2.86 10.21 10.25
C ILE A 150 2.87 10.72 8.82
N TYR A 151 1.80 10.44 8.08
CA TYR A 151 1.66 10.90 6.72
C TYR A 151 0.25 11.39 6.45
N GLY A 152 0.16 12.32 5.51
CA GLY A 152 -1.11 12.82 4.98
C GLY A 152 -0.95 13.16 3.52
N GLY A 153 -1.99 12.95 2.73
CA GLY A 153 -1.91 13.16 1.29
C GLY A 153 -3.24 13.03 0.57
N TYR A 154 -3.16 13.20 -0.73
CA TYR A 154 -4.29 13.16 -1.64
C TYR A 154 -3.97 12.26 -2.83
N SER A 155 -4.95 11.48 -3.25
CA SER A 155 -4.90 10.68 -4.48
C SER A 155 -5.99 11.14 -5.43
N TYR A 156 -5.59 11.61 -6.61
CA TYR A 156 -6.48 12.00 -7.69
C TYR A 156 -6.58 10.88 -8.72
N ILE A 157 -7.74 10.23 -8.79
CA ILE A 157 -8.06 9.17 -9.74
C ILE A 157 -8.64 9.85 -10.99
N PHE A 158 -7.91 9.82 -12.10
CA PHE A 158 -8.32 10.50 -13.34
C PHE A 158 -8.96 9.54 -14.35
N HIS A 159 -8.73 8.23 -14.20
CA HIS A 159 -9.42 7.19 -14.94
C HIS A 159 -9.99 6.20 -13.93
N TYR A 160 -11.32 6.13 -13.83
CA TYR A 160 -12.00 5.25 -12.88
C TYR A 160 -13.11 4.48 -13.59
N LEU A 161 -12.86 3.20 -13.81
CA LEU A 161 -13.78 2.27 -14.43
C LEU A 161 -14.34 1.31 -13.37
N VAL A 162 -15.66 1.20 -13.29
CA VAL A 162 -16.39 0.15 -12.59
C VAL A 162 -17.55 -0.25 -13.50
N ASP A 163 -17.28 -1.16 -14.44
CA ASP A 163 -18.11 -1.53 -15.60
C ASP A 163 -18.37 -0.38 -16.60
N LYS A 164 -18.47 0.84 -16.10
CA LYS A 164 -18.54 2.12 -16.80
C LYS A 164 -17.62 3.13 -16.15
N ASN A 165 -17.26 4.16 -16.89
CA ASN A 165 -16.46 5.25 -16.36
C ASN A 165 -17.33 6.10 -15.41
N ILE A 166 -16.88 6.27 -14.17
CA ILE A 166 -17.61 7.03 -13.13
C ILE A 166 -17.02 8.44 -12.90
N GLY A 167 -16.12 8.86 -13.78
CA GLY A 167 -15.45 10.15 -13.74
C GLY A 167 -14.28 10.20 -12.76
N ALA A 168 -13.62 11.36 -12.71
CA ALA A 168 -12.51 11.58 -11.80
C ALA A 168 -13.00 11.61 -10.34
N LYS A 169 -12.14 11.12 -9.42
CA LYS A 169 -12.42 11.06 -7.97
C LYS A 169 -11.18 11.42 -7.16
N GLY A 170 -11.42 11.98 -5.98
CA GLY A 170 -10.42 12.37 -5.01
C GLY A 170 -10.48 11.57 -3.72
N ASN A 171 -9.32 11.13 -3.24
CA ASN A 171 -9.21 10.45 -1.95
C ASN A 171 -8.24 11.19 -1.03
N LEU A 172 -8.72 11.59 0.14
CA LEU A 172 -7.86 12.11 1.23
C LEU A 172 -7.39 10.93 2.06
N ILE A 173 -6.09 10.90 2.38
CA ILE A 173 -5.45 9.78 3.06
C ILE A 173 -4.62 10.33 4.23
N LEU A 174 -4.80 9.75 5.40
CA LEU A 174 -4.06 10.07 6.61
C LEU A 174 -3.62 8.76 7.25
N GLY A 175 -2.43 8.72 7.82
CA GLY A 175 -2.01 7.52 8.54
C GLY A 175 -0.77 7.72 9.38
N PHE A 176 -0.46 6.69 10.16
CA PHE A 176 0.71 6.66 11.01
C PHE A 176 1.22 5.23 11.20
N ASN A 177 2.48 5.13 11.58
CA ASN A 177 3.11 3.91 12.06
C ASN A 177 4.00 4.25 13.26
N ILE A 178 3.91 3.49 14.34
CA ILE A 178 4.73 3.65 15.53
C ILE A 178 5.23 2.29 16.03
N ASN A 179 6.54 2.23 16.31
CA ASN A 179 7.15 1.11 17.03
C ASN A 179 7.25 1.49 18.52
N TYR A 180 6.21 1.20 19.30
CA TYR A 180 6.15 1.64 20.68
C TYR A 180 7.07 0.83 21.62
N LEU A 181 7.50 -0.37 21.19
CA LEU A 181 8.60 -1.10 21.83
C LEU A 181 9.53 -1.63 20.75
N SER A 182 10.82 -1.29 20.83
CA SER A 182 11.82 -1.76 19.87
C SER A 182 13.02 -2.38 20.59
N LYS A 183 13.27 -3.66 20.33
CA LYS A 183 14.36 -4.45 20.92
C LYS A 183 15.17 -5.10 19.80
N LYS A 184 16.29 -5.73 20.13
CA LYS A 184 17.23 -6.26 19.12
C LYS A 184 16.55 -7.23 18.13
N HIS A 185 15.64 -8.06 18.62
CA HIS A 185 15.02 -9.14 17.86
C HIS A 185 13.51 -9.00 17.67
N TYR A 186 12.88 -8.03 18.34
CA TYR A 186 11.44 -7.86 18.27
C TYR A 186 11.05 -6.39 18.33
N ASP A 187 10.09 -6.01 17.50
CA ASP A 187 9.42 -4.72 17.57
C ASP A 187 7.92 -4.96 17.80
N LEU A 188 7.32 -4.26 18.77
CA LEU A 188 5.88 -4.15 18.88
C LEU A 188 5.45 -2.84 18.21
N TYR A 189 4.45 -2.94 17.34
CA TYR A 189 4.08 -1.83 16.49
C TYR A 189 2.57 -1.66 16.40
N LEU A 190 2.19 -0.43 16.06
CA LEU A 190 0.82 -0.02 15.73
C LEU A 190 0.88 0.84 14.47
N ALA A 191 0.00 0.56 13.52
CA ALA A 191 -0.16 1.35 12.31
C ALA A 191 -1.64 1.60 12.05
N SER A 192 -1.94 2.72 11.40
CA SER A 192 -3.29 3.04 10.96
C SER A 192 -3.27 3.79 9.64
N ASP A 193 -4.25 3.51 8.80
CA ASP A 193 -4.54 4.20 7.57
C ASP A 193 -6.02 4.57 7.53
N LEU A 194 -6.32 5.85 7.32
CA LEU A 194 -7.65 6.44 7.24
C LEU A 194 -7.79 7.09 5.87
N LYS A 195 -8.83 6.70 5.13
CA LYS A 195 -9.10 7.20 3.78
C LYS A 195 -10.51 7.75 3.70
N PHE A 196 -10.68 8.96 3.17
CA PHE A 196 -11.97 9.52 2.80
C PHE A 196 -12.13 9.44 1.30
N LYS A 197 -13.14 8.72 0.83
CA LYS A 197 -13.26 8.31 -0.57
C LYS A 197 -14.39 9.05 -1.28
N GLU A 198 -14.08 9.90 -2.26
CA GLU A 198 -15.12 10.63 -3.01
C GLU A 198 -16.06 9.68 -3.76
N GLU A 199 -15.59 8.53 -4.24
CA GLU A 199 -16.46 7.52 -4.88
C GLU A 199 -17.55 6.95 -3.97
N HIS A 200 -17.49 7.23 -2.67
CA HIS A 200 -18.44 6.82 -1.66
C HIS A 200 -18.94 8.01 -0.84
N ASP A 201 -19.11 9.17 -1.48
CA ASP A 201 -19.60 10.41 -0.85
C ASP A 201 -18.73 10.84 0.35
N PHE A 202 -17.41 10.74 0.20
CA PHE A 202 -16.41 11.02 1.24
C PHE A 202 -16.52 10.15 2.50
N LYS A 203 -17.23 9.02 2.45
CA LYS A 203 -17.23 8.06 3.55
C LYS A 203 -15.82 7.56 3.84
N SER A 204 -15.56 7.34 5.13
CA SER A 204 -14.25 6.90 5.60
C SER A 204 -14.06 5.39 5.47
N SER A 205 -12.81 4.99 5.28
CA SER A 205 -12.33 3.62 5.48
C SER A 205 -11.14 3.67 6.42
N VAL A 206 -11.15 2.83 7.45
CA VAL A 206 -10.14 2.74 8.48
C VAL A 206 -9.52 1.36 8.44
N ASN A 207 -8.20 1.31 8.41
CA ASN A 207 -7.43 0.11 8.66
C ASN A 207 -6.52 0.37 9.87
N ILE A 208 -6.59 -0.49 10.89
CA ILE A 208 -5.72 -0.44 12.07
C ILE A 208 -5.00 -1.79 12.16
N GLN A 209 -3.68 -1.76 12.22
CA GLN A 209 -2.84 -2.95 12.36
C GLN A 209 -2.02 -2.85 13.63
N THR A 210 -2.02 -3.91 14.44
CA THR A 210 -1.12 -4.05 15.59
C THR A 210 -0.49 -5.43 15.60
N GLY A 211 0.78 -5.53 16.03
CA GLY A 211 1.48 -6.80 15.95
C GLY A 211 2.90 -6.79 16.49
N ILE A 212 3.57 -7.91 16.24
CA ILE A 212 4.98 -8.14 16.57
C ILE A 212 5.77 -8.43 15.30
N ALA A 213 6.91 -7.74 15.14
CA ALA A 213 7.89 -7.99 14.09
C ALA A 213 9.10 -8.71 14.68
N ILE A 214 9.38 -9.93 14.23
CA ILE A 214 10.54 -10.74 14.64
C ILE A 214 11.67 -10.53 13.64
N ASN A 215 12.84 -10.16 14.17
CA ASN A 215 14.05 -9.82 13.42
C ASN A 215 13.81 -8.79 12.31
N LYS A 216 12.75 -7.98 12.43
CA LYS A 216 12.30 -6.99 11.43
C LYS A 216 12.02 -7.57 10.05
N LYS A 217 11.73 -8.87 9.99
CA LYS A 217 11.51 -9.61 8.74
C LYS A 217 10.16 -10.29 8.71
N ILE A 218 9.75 -10.88 9.83
CA ILE A 218 8.51 -11.63 9.93
C ILE A 218 7.59 -10.88 10.88
N ARG A 219 6.40 -10.47 10.42
CA ARG A 219 5.40 -9.82 11.25
C ARG A 219 4.20 -10.73 11.44
N PHE A 220 3.71 -10.79 12.67
CA PHE A 220 2.41 -11.35 13.01
C PHE A 220 1.53 -10.21 13.49
N ALA A 221 0.36 -10.05 12.86
CA ALA A 221 -0.48 -8.90 13.14
C ALA A 221 -1.96 -9.24 13.15
N VAL A 222 -2.70 -8.46 13.92
CA VAL A 222 -4.14 -8.33 13.83
C VAL A 222 -4.43 -7.05 13.09
N ASN A 223 -5.29 -7.13 12.08
CA ASN A 223 -5.80 -5.98 11.35
C ASN A 223 -7.28 -5.85 11.61
N TYR A 224 -7.73 -4.65 11.88
CA TYR A 224 -9.14 -4.29 11.89
C TYR A 224 -9.41 -3.39 10.69
N TYR A 225 -10.32 -3.82 9.83
CA TYR A 225 -10.76 -3.04 8.69
C TYR A 225 -12.22 -2.66 8.85
N ASN A 226 -12.51 -1.37 8.70
CA ASN A 226 -13.85 -0.81 8.76
C ASN A 226 -14.02 0.22 7.63
N GLY A 227 -14.72 -0.13 6.57
CA GLY A 227 -14.83 0.75 5.41
C GLY A 227 -15.29 0.07 4.13
N TYR A 228 -15.25 0.81 3.03
CA TYR A 228 -15.57 0.27 1.71
C TYR A 228 -14.38 -0.45 1.11
N SER A 229 -14.60 -1.71 0.73
CA SER A 229 -13.63 -2.59 0.08
C SER A 229 -12.80 -1.84 -0.95
N GLU A 230 -11.48 -2.01 -0.86
CA GLU A 230 -10.57 -1.55 -1.92
C GLU A 230 -10.53 -2.53 -3.09
N ASN A 231 -10.93 -3.78 -2.82
CA ASN A 231 -11.01 -4.82 -3.83
C ASN A 231 -12.17 -4.51 -4.76
N GLY A 232 -11.89 -4.45 -6.05
CA GLY A 232 -12.82 -3.87 -7.02
C GLY A 232 -13.90 -4.84 -7.43
N GLN A 233 -13.65 -6.15 -7.39
CA GLN A 233 -14.74 -7.13 -7.52
C GLN A 233 -15.83 -6.93 -6.44
N TYR A 234 -15.45 -6.38 -5.29
CA TYR A 234 -16.36 -6.03 -4.20
C TYR A 234 -16.54 -4.52 -4.08
N PHE A 235 -16.41 -3.77 -5.18
CA PHE A 235 -16.61 -2.33 -5.18
C PHE A 235 -17.98 -1.96 -4.57
N GLY A 236 -17.98 -0.98 -3.67
CA GLY A 236 -19.18 -0.57 -2.94
C GLY A 236 -19.58 -1.47 -1.76
N LYS A 237 -18.94 -2.63 -1.58
CA LYS A 237 -19.16 -3.48 -0.40
C LYS A 237 -18.50 -2.86 0.83
N TYR A 238 -19.28 -2.69 1.89
CA TYR A 238 -18.76 -2.31 3.20
C TYR A 238 -18.26 -3.54 3.96
N ILE A 239 -17.08 -3.44 4.57
CA ILE A 239 -16.42 -4.50 5.33
C ILE A 239 -16.17 -3.97 6.74
N ASN A 240 -16.44 -4.81 7.74
CA ASN A 240 -16.18 -4.53 9.15
C ASN A 240 -15.67 -5.81 9.82
N GLU A 241 -14.37 -6.08 9.72
CA GLU A 241 -13.80 -7.38 10.02
C GLU A 241 -12.40 -7.29 10.63
N PHE A 242 -12.06 -8.31 11.41
CA PHE A 242 -10.69 -8.56 11.84
C PHE A 242 -10.00 -9.58 10.93
N PHE A 243 -8.69 -9.41 10.74
CA PHE A 243 -7.83 -10.32 9.99
C PHE A 243 -6.59 -10.66 10.80
N PHE A 244 -6.23 -11.95 10.81
CA PHE A 244 -4.93 -12.41 11.32
C PHE A 244 -3.98 -12.56 10.15
N GLY A 245 -2.84 -11.87 10.19
CA GLY A 245 -1.88 -11.83 9.10
C GLY A 245 -0.48 -12.27 9.52
N THR A 246 0.19 -12.97 8.63
CA THR A 246 1.65 -13.16 8.64
C THR A 246 2.25 -12.42 7.45
N TYR A 247 3.29 -11.64 7.69
CA TYR A 247 3.96 -10.81 6.68
C TYR A 247 5.45 -11.10 6.70
N ILE A 248 6.03 -11.20 5.51
CA ILE A 248 7.46 -11.33 5.28
C ILE A 248 7.90 -10.09 4.51
N ASP A 249 8.68 -9.25 5.17
CA ASP A 249 9.26 -8.04 4.58
C ASP A 249 10.60 -8.38 3.91
N ALA A 250 10.87 -7.78 2.75
CA ALA A 250 12.13 -7.97 2.01
C ALA A 250 13.34 -7.47 2.79
N PHE A 251 14.51 -8.00 2.40
CA PHE A 251 15.83 -7.68 2.91
C PHE A 251 16.32 -6.30 2.47
#